data_AF-A0A8H4PN73-F1
#
_entry.id   AF-A0A8H4PN73-F1
#
_cell.length_a   1.000
_cell.length_b   1.000
_cell.length_c   1.000
_cell.angle_alpha   90.00
_cell.angle_beta   90.00
_cell.angle_gamma   90.00
#
_symmetry.space_group_name_H-M   'P 1'
#
loop_
_entity.id
_entity.type
_entity.pdbx_description
1 polymer ?
#
loop_
_entity_poly.entity_id
_entity_poly.type
_entity_poly.pdbx_seq_one_letter_code
_entity_poly.pdbx_strand_id
1 'polypeptide(L)'
;MSQTVWHRRFPAGFGVEKALAATRTPGPPEPIVFRPGEGENIGDLGSVLASFTADDAWELGHLLYARLRLLAPERPAIVHISMAGGPALFEAATGPGPTPNDAAWVARKRAAALRFGSSSWRLGRKFAGSQEWFAAELGPETAASLGNRGGAVPIRVAGVEGVVAVVVVSGLVMQHEDHGVIVEVIRDNWDPVES
;
A
#
# COMPACT_ATOMS: atom_id res chain seq x y z
N MET A 1 -24.31 -10.18 2.02
CA MET A 1 -23.96 -8.75 2.15
C MET A 1 -23.46 -8.32 0.79
N SER A 2 -23.99 -7.26 0.18
CA SER A 2 -23.43 -6.72 -1.07
C SER A 2 -22.01 -6.23 -0.79
N GLN A 3 -21.08 -6.55 -1.70
CA GLN A 3 -19.69 -6.18 -1.57
C GLN A 3 -19.38 -5.19 -2.69
N THR A 4 -18.89 -3.99 -2.37
CA THR A 4 -18.50 -3.02 -3.40
C THR A 4 -17.30 -3.54 -4.18
N VAL A 5 -17.47 -3.69 -5.50
CA VAL A 5 -16.39 -4.12 -6.40
C VAL A 5 -15.82 -2.90 -7.12
N TRP A 6 -14.50 -2.72 -7.05
CA TRP A 6 -13.82 -1.54 -7.58
C TRP A 6 -13.20 -1.84 -8.95
N HIS A 7 -13.46 -0.98 -9.93
CA HIS A 7 -12.99 -1.13 -11.31
C HIS A 7 -11.99 -0.04 -11.70
N ARG A 8 -10.91 -0.43 -12.40
CA ARG A 8 -9.97 0.52 -12.99
C ARG A 8 -10.69 1.30 -14.09
N ARG A 9 -10.64 2.64 -14.04
CA ARG A 9 -11.41 3.53 -14.94
C ARG A 9 -10.63 4.06 -16.16
N PHE A 10 -9.36 3.72 -16.28
CA PHE A 10 -8.47 4.21 -17.33
C PHE A 10 -7.72 3.05 -18.00
N PRO A 11 -7.26 3.26 -19.25
CA PRO A 11 -6.41 2.31 -19.94
C PRO A 11 -5.00 2.27 -19.31
N ALA A 12 -4.25 1.22 -19.64
CA ALA A 12 -2.84 1.17 -19.31
C ALA A 12 -2.07 2.36 -19.91
N GLY A 13 -1.05 2.85 -19.20
CA GLY A 13 -0.25 4.02 -19.53
C GLY A 13 -0.63 5.28 -18.76
N PHE A 14 -1.83 5.37 -18.17
CA PHE A 14 -2.29 6.56 -17.46
C PHE A 14 -1.41 6.92 -16.25
N GLY A 15 -1.06 5.94 -15.42
CA GLY A 15 -0.16 6.11 -14.29
C GLY A 15 1.23 6.56 -14.73
N VAL A 16 1.75 6.00 -15.83
CA VAL A 16 3.05 6.39 -16.40
C VAL A 16 3.06 7.88 -16.79
N GLU A 17 1.99 8.37 -17.42
CA GLU A 17 1.85 9.78 -17.75
C GLU A 17 1.88 10.66 -16.50
N LYS A 18 1.19 10.25 -15.41
CA LYS A 18 1.22 10.96 -14.13
C LYS A 18 2.61 10.96 -13.49
N ALA A 19 3.30 9.83 -13.49
CA ALA A 19 4.65 9.71 -12.95
C ALA A 19 5.65 10.55 -13.75
N LEU A 20 5.54 10.56 -15.09
CA LEU A 20 6.36 11.39 -15.96
C LEU A 20 6.13 12.87 -15.69
N ALA A 21 4.87 13.30 -15.57
CA ALA A 21 4.52 14.68 -15.24
C ALA A 21 5.09 15.09 -13.87
N ALA A 22 4.89 14.28 -12.83
CA ALA A 22 5.42 14.54 -11.49
C ALA A 22 6.96 14.58 -11.44
N THR A 23 7.63 13.85 -12.33
CA THR A 23 9.09 13.84 -12.42
C THR A 23 9.64 15.07 -13.15
N ARG A 24 9.01 15.46 -14.27
CA ARG A 24 9.47 16.60 -15.09
C ARG A 24 9.11 17.95 -14.49
N THR A 25 7.94 18.04 -13.87
CA THR A 25 7.39 19.28 -13.35
C THR A 25 6.63 18.97 -12.05
N PRO A 26 7.36 18.71 -10.95
CA PRO A 26 6.73 18.42 -9.67
C PRO A 26 5.88 19.61 -9.24
N GLY A 27 4.61 19.34 -8.93
CA GLY A 27 3.74 20.29 -8.26
C GLY A 27 4.18 20.57 -6.82
N PRO A 28 3.51 21.49 -6.11
CA PRO A 28 3.79 21.72 -4.70
C PRO A 28 3.53 20.45 -3.87
N PRO A 29 4.24 20.25 -2.74
CA PRO A 29 3.98 19.12 -1.86
C PRO A 29 2.57 19.22 -1.27
N GLU A 30 1.77 18.18 -1.49
CA GLU A 30 0.42 18.06 -0.92
C GLU A 30 0.41 17.07 0.25
N PRO A 31 -0.10 17.46 1.43
CA PRO A 31 -0.20 16.57 2.59
C PRO A 31 -1.00 15.30 2.28
N ILE A 32 -0.61 14.17 2.87
CA ILE A 32 -1.43 12.95 2.85
C ILE A 32 -2.41 13.05 4.00
N VAL A 33 -3.69 13.22 3.70
CA VAL A 33 -4.73 13.36 4.72
C VAL A 33 -5.42 12.01 4.90
N PHE A 34 -5.00 11.26 5.91
CA PHE A 34 -5.66 10.02 6.30
C PHE A 34 -6.26 10.14 7.70
N ARG A 35 -7.59 10.10 7.79
CA ARG A 35 -8.31 10.11 9.06
C ARG A 35 -8.67 8.68 9.46
N PRO A 36 -8.16 8.18 10.59
CA PRO A 36 -8.54 6.86 11.08
C PRO A 36 -10.08 6.75 11.21
N GLY A 37 -10.68 5.76 10.55
CA GLY A 37 -12.13 5.54 10.48
C GLY A 37 -12.78 5.98 9.15
N GLU A 38 -12.21 6.94 8.42
CA GLU A 38 -12.62 7.27 7.04
C GLU A 38 -11.77 6.45 6.07
N GLY A 39 -12.39 5.51 5.34
CA GLY A 39 -11.68 4.68 4.36
C GLY A 39 -11.11 3.36 4.87
N GLU A 40 -11.37 2.97 6.13
CA GLU A 40 -11.05 1.61 6.66
C GLU A 40 -11.67 0.47 5.84
N ASN A 41 -12.71 0.77 5.04
CA ASN A 41 -13.29 -0.18 4.10
C ASN A 41 -12.34 -0.47 2.92
N ILE A 42 -11.49 0.47 2.51
CA ILE A 42 -10.54 0.25 1.41
C ILE A 42 -9.25 -0.34 1.97
N GLY A 43 -8.94 -1.57 1.59
CA GLY A 43 -7.70 -2.27 1.93
C GLY A 43 -7.72 -3.02 3.25
N ASP A 44 -8.63 -2.71 4.19
CA ASP A 44 -8.62 -3.33 5.51
C ASP A 44 -9.69 -4.38 5.80
N LEU A 45 -10.78 -4.43 5.00
CA LEU A 45 -11.72 -5.57 4.93
C LEU A 45 -12.84 -5.43 3.85
N GLY A 46 -12.93 -4.34 3.06
CA GLY A 46 -14.12 -4.05 2.24
C GLY A 46 -13.92 -3.73 0.76
N SER A 47 -12.74 -3.32 0.30
CA SER A 47 -12.50 -3.09 -1.14
C SER A 47 -12.01 -4.35 -1.80
N VAL A 48 -12.83 -4.87 -2.68
CA VAL A 48 -12.46 -5.97 -3.57
C VAL A 48 -12.40 -5.42 -4.97
N LEU A 49 -11.30 -5.68 -5.67
CA LEU A 49 -11.13 -5.22 -7.04
C LEU A 49 -11.80 -6.21 -8.01
N ALA A 50 -12.24 -5.72 -9.16
CA ALA A 50 -12.77 -6.59 -10.21
C ALA A 50 -11.68 -7.50 -10.80
N SER A 51 -10.46 -6.99 -10.88
CA SER A 51 -9.26 -7.69 -11.34
C SER A 51 -8.02 -7.10 -10.70
N PHE A 52 -6.94 -7.88 -10.66
CA PHE A 52 -5.61 -7.36 -10.35
C PHE A 52 -4.55 -8.13 -11.14
N THR A 53 -4.00 -7.48 -12.14
CA THR A 53 -3.02 -8.02 -13.09
C THR A 53 -1.70 -7.26 -13.01
N ALA A 54 -0.71 -7.65 -13.81
CA ALA A 54 0.53 -6.90 -13.96
C ALA A 54 0.28 -5.45 -14.41
N ASP A 55 -0.71 -5.22 -15.29
CA ASP A 55 -1.10 -3.87 -15.71
C ASP A 55 -1.67 -3.07 -14.53
N ASP A 56 -2.53 -3.66 -13.71
CA ASP A 56 -3.09 -2.96 -12.53
C ASP A 56 -2.00 -2.60 -11.51
N ALA A 57 -1.05 -3.51 -11.29
CA ALA A 57 0.11 -3.25 -10.45
C ALA A 57 1.01 -2.15 -11.03
N TRP A 58 1.23 -2.14 -12.35
CA TRP A 58 2.00 -1.12 -13.05
C TRP A 58 1.34 0.26 -12.93
N GLU A 59 0.04 0.35 -13.17
CA GLU A 59 -0.71 1.60 -13.06
C GLU A 59 -0.72 2.12 -11.61
N LEU A 60 -1.07 1.27 -10.65
CA LEU A 60 -1.10 1.64 -9.24
C LEU A 60 0.29 2.07 -8.74
N GLY A 61 1.34 1.35 -9.13
CA GLY A 61 2.72 1.69 -8.78
C GLY A 61 3.13 3.07 -9.26
N HIS A 62 2.81 3.42 -10.51
CA HIS A 62 3.12 4.74 -11.05
C HIS A 62 2.27 5.86 -10.44
N LEU A 63 0.99 5.60 -10.14
CA LEU A 63 0.14 6.58 -9.46
C LEU A 63 0.64 6.88 -8.05
N LEU A 64 1.01 5.84 -7.29
CA LEU A 64 1.64 5.99 -5.97
C LEU A 64 2.98 6.74 -6.08
N TYR A 65 3.81 6.37 -7.05
CA TYR A 65 5.07 7.07 -7.31
C TYR A 65 4.81 8.55 -7.59
N ALA A 66 3.91 8.90 -8.50
CA ALA A 66 3.58 10.28 -8.85
C ALA A 66 3.12 11.07 -7.62
N ARG A 67 2.24 10.47 -6.80
CA ARG A 67 1.73 11.09 -5.58
C ARG A 67 2.81 11.35 -4.54
N LEU A 68 3.71 10.38 -4.33
CA LEU A 68 4.78 10.46 -3.34
C LEU A 68 5.98 11.28 -3.83
N ARG A 69 6.16 11.41 -5.15
CA ARG A 69 7.27 12.17 -5.75
C ARG A 69 7.25 13.65 -5.33
N LEU A 70 6.06 14.20 -5.08
CA LEU A 70 5.84 15.56 -4.58
C LEU A 70 6.42 15.77 -3.17
N LEU A 71 6.54 14.70 -2.39
CA LEU A 71 7.05 14.70 -1.01
C LEU A 71 8.53 14.27 -0.92
N ALA A 72 9.03 13.61 -1.97
CA ALA A 72 10.33 12.96 -2.01
C ALA A 72 11.56 13.83 -1.72
N PRO A 73 11.59 15.16 -1.98
CA PRO A 73 12.73 15.99 -1.62
C PRO A 73 13.06 15.99 -0.11
N GLU A 74 12.04 15.83 0.73
CA GLU A 74 12.20 15.79 2.19
C GLU A 74 11.90 14.41 2.78
N ARG A 75 11.03 13.64 2.10
CA ARG A 75 10.47 12.38 2.60
C ARG A 75 10.46 11.32 1.48
N PRO A 76 11.62 10.80 1.06
CA PRO A 76 11.67 9.71 0.09
C PRO A 76 11.04 8.44 0.66
N ALA A 77 10.37 7.67 -0.19
CA ALA A 77 9.69 6.44 0.18
C ALA A 77 9.93 5.35 -0.87
N ILE A 78 9.72 4.10 -0.48
CA ILE A 78 9.70 2.94 -1.38
C ILE A 78 8.24 2.55 -1.61
N VAL A 79 7.88 2.36 -2.87
CA VAL A 79 6.64 1.72 -3.31
C VAL A 79 6.99 0.32 -3.79
N HIS A 80 6.31 -0.70 -3.28
CA HIS A 80 6.50 -2.10 -3.66
C HIS A 80 5.14 -2.77 -3.88
N ILE A 81 4.97 -3.49 -4.97
CA ILE A 81 3.77 -4.26 -5.28
C ILE A 81 4.19 -5.65 -5.73
N SER A 82 3.61 -6.67 -5.11
CA SER A 82 3.91 -8.07 -5.44
C SER A 82 2.68 -8.96 -5.34
N MET A 83 2.69 -10.05 -6.10
CA MET A 83 1.71 -11.12 -5.95
C MET A 83 1.90 -11.81 -4.59
N ALA A 84 0.83 -12.38 -4.03
CA ALA A 84 0.86 -12.97 -2.69
C ALA A 84 1.90 -14.10 -2.55
N GLY A 85 1.92 -15.03 -3.50
CA GLY A 85 2.91 -16.10 -3.62
C GLY A 85 3.87 -15.94 -4.81
N GLY A 86 3.90 -14.77 -5.45
CA GLY A 86 4.62 -14.56 -6.71
C GLY A 86 5.62 -13.41 -6.65
N PRO A 87 6.15 -12.99 -7.81
CA PRO A 87 7.20 -11.98 -7.88
C PRO A 87 6.70 -10.59 -7.50
N ALA A 88 7.66 -9.69 -7.28
CA ALA A 88 7.42 -8.26 -7.35
C ALA A 88 7.03 -7.87 -8.77
N LEU A 89 5.95 -7.10 -8.90
CA LEU A 89 5.45 -6.55 -10.16
C LEU A 89 5.87 -5.09 -10.32
N PHE A 90 6.11 -4.38 -9.21
CA PHE A 90 6.58 -3.01 -9.19
C PHE A 90 7.44 -2.76 -7.95
N GLU A 91 8.58 -2.09 -8.13
CA GLU A 91 9.39 -1.59 -7.02
C GLU A 91 10.09 -0.30 -7.44
N ALA A 92 9.90 0.78 -6.67
CA ALA A 92 10.55 2.06 -6.95
C ALA A 92 10.76 2.88 -5.68
N ALA A 93 11.93 3.51 -5.58
CA ALA A 93 12.20 4.61 -4.66
C ALA A 93 11.71 5.92 -5.28
N THR A 94 10.98 6.73 -4.53
CA THR A 94 10.39 8.01 -5.01
C THR A 94 11.42 9.14 -5.10
N GLY A 95 12.57 8.98 -4.44
CA GLY A 95 13.70 9.90 -4.45
C GLY A 95 14.97 9.25 -3.90
N PRO A 96 16.11 9.95 -3.92
CA PRO A 96 17.34 9.45 -3.31
C PRO A 96 17.19 9.33 -1.80
N GLY A 97 17.86 8.35 -1.18
CA GLY A 97 17.88 8.18 0.27
C GLY A 97 17.49 6.81 0.83
N PRO A 98 16.57 6.03 0.22
CA PRO A 98 16.20 4.73 0.79
C PRO A 98 17.38 3.79 0.98
N THR A 99 17.35 3.04 2.09
CA THR A 99 18.44 2.19 2.58
C THR A 99 18.05 0.71 2.60
N PRO A 100 19.00 -0.23 2.81
CA PRO A 100 18.67 -1.65 2.99
C PRO A 100 17.72 -1.92 4.17
N ASN A 101 17.75 -1.08 5.22
CA ASN A 101 16.82 -1.19 6.34
C ASN A 101 15.37 -0.85 5.93
N ASP A 102 15.19 0.10 5.01
CA ASP A 102 13.87 0.46 4.48
C ASP A 102 13.31 -0.69 3.63
N ALA A 103 14.14 -1.35 2.83
CA ALA A 103 13.77 -2.56 2.09
C ALA A 103 13.38 -3.71 3.05
N ALA A 104 14.09 -3.87 4.17
CA ALA A 104 13.72 -4.85 5.20
C ALA A 104 12.34 -4.54 5.81
N TRP A 105 12.01 -3.26 6.02
CA TRP A 105 10.68 -2.84 6.45
C TRP A 105 9.60 -3.17 5.42
N VAL A 106 9.87 -2.97 4.13
CA VAL A 106 8.96 -3.37 3.05
C VAL A 106 8.66 -4.88 3.13
N ALA A 107 9.70 -5.71 3.23
CA ALA A 107 9.56 -7.16 3.33
C ALA A 107 8.75 -7.59 4.57
N ARG A 108 9.03 -6.99 5.74
CA ARG A 108 8.32 -7.26 7.00
C ARG A 108 6.84 -6.86 6.94
N LYS A 109 6.54 -5.66 6.43
CA LYS A 109 5.16 -5.17 6.26
C LYS A 109 4.38 -6.10 5.31
N ARG A 110 4.99 -6.49 4.18
CA ARG A 110 4.43 -7.47 3.24
C ARG A 110 4.12 -8.80 3.92
N ALA A 111 5.09 -9.37 4.64
CA ALA A 111 4.93 -10.64 5.33
C ALA A 111 3.80 -10.61 6.35
N ALA A 112 3.65 -9.51 7.09
CA ALA A 112 2.54 -9.31 8.02
C ALA A 112 1.19 -9.29 7.30
N ALA A 113 1.09 -8.52 6.21
CA ALA A 113 -0.16 -8.43 5.45
C ALA A 113 -0.60 -9.76 4.85
N LEU A 114 0.35 -10.56 4.35
CA LEU A 114 0.09 -11.90 3.83
C LEU A 114 -0.31 -12.89 4.93
N ARG A 115 0.43 -12.91 6.05
CA ARG A 115 0.17 -13.86 7.13
C ARG A 115 -1.18 -13.65 7.78
N PHE A 116 -1.59 -12.40 7.99
CA PHE A 116 -2.83 -12.08 8.71
C PHE A 116 -4.00 -11.73 7.79
N GLY A 117 -3.77 -11.60 6.48
CA GLY A 117 -4.78 -11.11 5.55
C GLY A 117 -5.33 -9.73 5.95
N SER A 118 -4.54 -8.89 6.61
CA SER A 118 -4.98 -7.60 7.16
C SER A 118 -3.92 -6.55 6.83
N SER A 119 -4.30 -5.27 6.72
CA SER A 119 -3.26 -4.25 6.55
C SER A 119 -2.33 -4.23 7.77
N SER A 120 -1.07 -3.86 7.54
CA SER A 120 -0.13 -3.67 8.64
C SER A 120 -0.53 -2.51 9.56
N TRP A 121 -1.38 -1.59 9.07
CA TRP A 121 -1.95 -0.50 9.87
C TRP A 121 -2.96 -1.02 10.89
N ARG A 122 -3.90 -1.87 10.47
CA ARG A 122 -4.86 -2.50 11.37
C ARG A 122 -4.19 -3.42 12.39
N LEU A 123 -3.14 -4.13 11.99
CA LEU A 123 -2.30 -4.88 12.94
C LEU A 123 -1.65 -3.94 13.95
N GLY A 124 -1.02 -2.85 13.50
CA GLY A 124 -0.45 -1.84 14.40
C GLY A 124 -1.48 -1.30 15.40
N ARG A 125 -2.70 -1.00 14.94
CA ARG A 125 -3.81 -0.56 15.79
C ARG A 125 -4.22 -1.62 16.82
N LYS A 126 -4.31 -2.89 16.41
CA LYS A 126 -4.62 -4.02 17.30
C LYS A 126 -3.63 -4.12 18.47
N PHE A 127 -2.35 -3.85 18.20
CA PHE A 127 -1.29 -3.91 19.20
C PHE A 127 -0.90 -2.54 19.77
N ALA A 128 -1.73 -1.51 19.58
CA ALA A 128 -1.47 -0.12 19.99
C ALA A 128 -0.07 0.43 19.57
N GLY A 129 0.49 -0.10 18.48
CA GLY A 129 1.84 0.23 18.00
C GLY A 129 2.99 -0.37 18.81
N SER A 130 2.73 -1.16 19.85
CA SER A 130 3.76 -1.79 20.69
C SER A 130 4.39 -2.99 19.99
N GLN A 131 5.71 -2.96 19.83
CA GLN A 131 6.49 -4.10 19.35
C GLN A 131 6.59 -5.19 20.41
N GLU A 132 6.62 -4.79 21.69
CA GLU A 132 6.73 -5.67 22.83
C GLU A 132 5.47 -6.53 22.96
N TRP A 133 4.29 -5.92 22.85
CA TRP A 133 3.04 -6.66 22.83
C TRP A 133 2.93 -7.56 21.60
N PHE A 134 3.34 -7.08 20.43
CA PHE A 134 3.36 -7.88 19.21
C PHE A 134 4.27 -9.12 19.33
N ALA A 135 5.45 -8.95 19.94
CA ALA A 135 6.39 -10.04 20.21
C ALA A 135 5.92 -10.98 21.30
N ALA A 136 5.24 -10.48 22.33
CA ALA A 136 4.67 -11.31 23.39
C ALA A 136 3.58 -12.24 22.85
N GLU A 137 2.75 -11.77 21.92
CA GLU A 137 1.66 -12.56 21.32
C GLU A 137 2.15 -13.60 20.30
N LEU A 138 3.12 -13.22 19.45
CA LEU A 138 3.54 -14.06 18.31
C LEU A 138 4.84 -14.83 18.55
N GLY A 139 5.56 -14.52 19.62
CA GLY A 139 6.94 -14.93 19.84
C GLY A 139 7.94 -13.97 19.17
N PRO A 140 9.13 -13.77 19.77
CA PRO A 140 10.09 -12.76 19.35
C PRO A 140 10.65 -12.99 17.94
N GLU A 141 10.91 -14.24 17.58
CA GLU A 141 11.42 -14.60 16.24
C GLU A 141 10.40 -14.29 15.15
N THR A 142 9.13 -14.64 15.40
CA THR A 142 8.04 -14.33 14.47
C THR A 142 7.88 -12.82 14.35
N ALA A 143 7.81 -12.08 15.46
CA ALA A 143 7.64 -10.64 15.43
C ALA A 143 8.79 -9.93 14.70
N ALA A 144 10.03 -10.40 14.83
CA ALA A 144 11.18 -9.85 14.11
C ALA A 144 11.08 -10.02 12.57
N SER A 145 10.33 -11.01 12.10
CA SER A 145 10.08 -11.26 10.68
C SER A 145 8.88 -10.49 10.10
N LEU A 146 8.09 -9.83 10.95
CA LEU A 146 6.83 -9.17 10.56
C LEU A 146 6.87 -7.68 10.91
N GLY A 147 6.12 -6.88 10.14
CA GLY A 147 6.02 -5.44 10.33
C GLY A 147 4.61 -5.05 10.77
N ASN A 148 4.45 -4.50 11.97
CA ASN A 148 3.19 -3.97 12.49
C ASN A 148 3.06 -2.43 12.32
N ARG A 149 3.94 -1.80 11.53
CA ARG A 149 3.80 -0.38 11.16
C ARG A 149 2.94 -0.27 9.91
N GLY A 150 2.08 0.74 9.84
CA GLY A 150 1.22 1.01 8.69
C GLY A 150 1.99 1.09 7.37
N GLY A 151 1.34 0.71 6.27
CA GLY A 151 1.91 0.80 4.93
C GLY A 151 1.87 -0.45 4.08
N ALA A 152 1.41 -1.61 4.55
CA ALA A 152 1.07 -2.73 3.68
C ALA A 152 -0.44 -2.93 3.61
N VAL A 153 -0.98 -3.01 2.39
CA VAL A 153 -2.40 -3.19 2.10
C VAL A 153 -2.58 -4.45 1.25
N PRO A 154 -3.33 -5.46 1.75
CA PRO A 154 -3.65 -6.65 0.97
C PRO A 154 -4.70 -6.34 -0.11
N ILE A 155 -4.46 -6.82 -1.33
CA ILE A 155 -5.37 -6.72 -2.47
C ILE A 155 -6.18 -8.02 -2.60
N ARG A 156 -7.48 -7.88 -2.81
CA ARG A 156 -8.44 -8.97 -3.04
C ARG A 156 -9.17 -8.75 -4.35
N VAL A 157 -9.57 -9.84 -4.98
CA VAL A 157 -10.30 -9.83 -6.26
C VAL A 157 -11.62 -10.55 -6.12
N ALA A 158 -12.67 -10.04 -6.76
CA ALA A 158 -14.02 -10.58 -6.66
C ALA A 158 -14.04 -12.02 -7.18
N GLY A 159 -14.66 -12.93 -6.41
CA GLY A 159 -14.71 -14.35 -6.75
C GLY A 159 -13.41 -15.13 -6.53
N VAL A 160 -12.35 -14.50 -6.03
CA VAL A 160 -11.08 -15.18 -5.67
C VAL A 160 -10.96 -15.26 -4.15
N GLU A 161 -10.66 -16.44 -3.62
CA GLU A 161 -10.45 -16.62 -2.20
C GLU A 161 -9.09 -16.05 -1.76
N GLY A 162 -9.09 -15.28 -0.67
CA GLY A 162 -7.87 -14.78 -0.04
C GLY A 162 -7.25 -13.54 -0.70
N VAL A 163 -6.01 -13.28 -0.32
CA VAL A 163 -5.22 -12.13 -0.80
C VAL A 163 -4.47 -12.54 -2.07
N VAL A 164 -4.61 -11.76 -3.15
CA VAL A 164 -3.94 -12.04 -4.44
C VAL A 164 -2.63 -11.28 -4.60
N ALA A 165 -2.51 -10.11 -4.00
CA ALA A 165 -1.34 -9.25 -4.05
C ALA A 165 -1.23 -8.36 -2.81
N VAL A 166 -0.09 -7.74 -2.59
CA VAL A 166 0.13 -6.76 -1.52
C VAL A 166 0.82 -5.54 -2.09
N VAL A 167 0.28 -4.37 -1.72
CA VAL A 167 0.87 -3.06 -2.00
C VAL A 167 1.52 -2.58 -0.72
N VAL A 168 2.76 -2.10 -0.82
CA VAL A 168 3.54 -1.59 0.31
C VAL A 168 4.08 -0.20 -0.01
N VAL A 169 3.88 0.73 0.91
CA VAL A 169 4.58 2.01 0.97
C VAL A 169 5.36 2.06 2.28
N SER A 170 6.62 2.50 2.21
CA SER A 170 7.47 2.63 3.38
C SER A 170 8.46 3.78 3.25
N GLY A 171 8.61 4.56 4.32
CA GLY A 171 9.60 5.64 4.41
C GLY A 171 9.00 6.99 4.79
N LEU A 172 7.67 7.11 4.87
CA LEU A 172 7.06 8.33 5.37
C LEU A 172 7.23 8.45 6.89
N VAL A 173 7.28 9.68 7.37
CA VAL A 173 7.52 10.01 8.79
C VAL A 173 6.41 9.43 9.67
N MET A 174 5.17 9.49 9.21
CA MET A 174 4.03 8.96 9.95
C MET A 174 3.49 7.68 9.30
N GLN A 175 3.45 6.59 10.06
CA GLN A 175 2.96 5.27 9.60
C GLN A 175 1.50 5.27 9.10
N HIS A 176 0.67 6.24 9.50
CA HIS A 176 -0.69 6.39 8.98
C HIS A 176 -0.70 7.01 7.58
N GLU A 177 0.31 7.80 7.21
CA GLU A 177 0.48 8.33 5.85
C GLU A 177 0.86 7.20 4.87
N ASP A 178 1.73 6.26 5.28
CA ASP A 178 2.12 5.10 4.45
C ASP A 178 0.89 4.29 4.02
N HIS A 179 -0.03 4.01 4.95
CA HIS A 179 -1.28 3.32 4.64
C HIS A 179 -2.26 4.24 3.89
N GLY A 180 -2.37 5.48 4.36
CA GLY A 180 -3.31 6.46 3.85
C GLY A 180 -3.15 6.77 2.36
N VAL A 181 -1.92 6.92 1.89
CA VAL A 181 -1.64 7.20 0.47
C VAL A 181 -2.06 6.05 -0.43
N ILE A 182 -1.96 4.80 0.03
CA ILE A 182 -2.40 3.62 -0.73
C ILE A 182 -3.92 3.65 -0.88
N VAL A 183 -4.63 3.91 0.22
CA VAL A 183 -6.08 4.00 0.24
C VAL A 183 -6.58 5.17 -0.60
N GLU A 184 -5.99 6.35 -0.44
CA GLU A 184 -6.26 7.57 -1.21
C GLU A 184 -6.13 7.31 -2.71
N VAL A 185 -4.99 6.77 -3.15
CA VAL A 185 -4.74 6.54 -4.58
C VAL A 185 -5.70 5.52 -5.16
N ILE A 186 -6.00 4.41 -4.47
CA ILE A 186 -6.99 3.43 -4.97
C ILE A 186 -8.37 4.08 -5.07
N ARG A 187 -8.81 4.77 -4.03
CA ARG A 187 -10.14 5.43 -3.98
C ARG A 187 -10.33 6.46 -5.10
N ASP A 188 -9.29 7.23 -5.40
CA ASP A 188 -9.39 8.34 -6.35
C ASP A 188 -9.27 7.87 -7.81
N ASN A 189 -8.87 6.62 -8.04
CA ASN A 189 -8.55 6.08 -9.37
C ASN A 189 -9.37 4.84 -9.77
N TRP A 190 -9.99 4.14 -8.84
CA TRP A 190 -10.93 3.06 -9.12
C TRP A 190 -12.36 3.53 -8.82
N ASP A 191 -13.32 3.11 -9.64
CA ASP A 191 -14.72 3.45 -9.44
C ASP A 191 -15.44 2.30 -8.70
N PRO A 192 -16.21 2.58 -7.64
CA PRO A 192 -17.02 1.57 -6.97
C PRO A 192 -18.24 1.21 -7.82
N VAL A 193 -18.45 -0.09 -8.03
CA VAL A 193 -19.65 -0.65 -8.65
C VAL A 193 -20.37 -1.47 -7.58
N GLU A 194 -21.62 -1.14 -7.30
CA GLU A 194 -22.47 -1.96 -6.43
C GLU A 194 -22.91 -3.22 -7.20
N SER A 195 -22.61 -4.38 -6.63
CA SER A 195 -23.04 -5.70 -7.12
C SER A 195 -24.07 -6.32 -6.19
#